data_AF-A0A849HT53-F1
#
_entry.id   AF-A0A849HT53-F1
#
_cell.length_a   1.000
_cell.length_b   1.000
_cell.length_c   1.000
_cell.angle_alpha   90.00
_cell.angle_beta   90.00
_cell.angle_gamma   90.00
#
_symmetry.space_group_name_H-M   'P 1'
#
loop_
_entity.id
_entity.type
_entity.pdbx_description
1 polymer ?
#
loop_
_entity_poly.entity_id
_entity_poly.type
_entity_poly.pdbx_seq_one_letter_code
_entity_poly.pdbx_strand_id
1 'polypeptide(L)'
;MGKVLAVAALVLAVVCAPLLVALMVAGAAGSAAGNASSVCGGAVPATGTWRPPFVQAYTLSPRGIGWRYHPVFKRMNFHGGQDMSSQPGPGPIVAVATGRVVRAGWDTTGYGNVVDLQHAGGIQTRYAHLATIDPAIAAGATVAVGQQLGVEGSTGASTGNHLHFEVIADGERVDPIGFMRSHGAPLDGRAVGPSGAVAAGPREAVPSDESNAPLPPPGQPRRNSLHNPPQPIPEDILRLYIEAGWKYGIPWQLLAGIGMEETAHGRITGVSSAGARGVMQFMPATWASFGVDGDGDRRADINNKADSIHSAANYLDHTGARTGADGVRRALLAYNHADWYVNDVLYYAEAYGSGRLPAASARCPALGDRETPMSAS
;
A
#
# COMPACT_ATOMS: atom_id res chain seq x y z
N MET A 1 -76.69 -33.31 35.80
CA MET A 1 -75.45 -34.10 35.61
C MET A 1 -75.55 -34.81 34.26
N GLY A 2 -75.18 -34.22 33.13
CA GLY A 2 -74.36 -33.05 32.89
C GLY A 2 -73.47 -33.38 31.70
N LYS A 3 -73.95 -33.06 30.49
CA LYS A 3 -73.18 -32.63 29.32
C LYS A 3 -71.64 -32.79 29.43
N VAL A 4 -71.11 -34.00 29.27
CA VAL A 4 -69.65 -34.24 29.18
C VAL A 4 -69.26 -35.21 28.04
N LEU A 5 -70.20 -35.88 27.38
CA LEU A 5 -69.87 -36.97 26.45
C LEU A 5 -70.02 -36.67 24.95
N ALA A 6 -70.16 -35.40 24.55
CA ALA A 6 -70.31 -35.04 23.13
C ALA A 6 -69.49 -33.80 22.70
N VAL A 7 -68.28 -33.61 23.25
CA VAL A 7 -67.31 -32.59 22.77
C VAL A 7 -65.93 -33.19 22.47
N ALA A 8 -65.73 -34.50 22.61
CA ALA A 8 -64.42 -35.14 22.41
C ALA A 8 -64.14 -35.63 20.97
N ALA A 9 -64.90 -35.19 19.96
CA ALA A 9 -64.77 -35.67 18.57
C ALA A 9 -64.63 -34.58 17.50
N LEU A 10 -64.48 -33.31 17.87
CA LEU A 10 -64.29 -32.24 16.89
C LEU A 10 -63.53 -31.06 17.50
N VAL A 11 -62.23 -31.22 17.74
CA VAL A 11 -61.15 -30.21 17.65
C VAL A 11 -59.87 -30.90 18.15
N LEU A 12 -59.24 -31.69 17.30
CA LEU A 12 -57.78 -31.87 17.34
C LEU A 12 -57.30 -32.25 15.93
N ALA A 13 -57.61 -31.37 14.98
CA ALA A 13 -57.10 -31.39 13.62
C ALA A 13 -56.00 -30.34 13.46
N VAL A 14 -55.12 -30.18 14.45
CA VAL A 14 -53.87 -29.41 14.34
C VAL A 14 -52.95 -29.96 15.44
N VAL A 15 -51.69 -30.23 15.12
CA VAL A 15 -50.63 -30.70 16.03
C VAL A 15 -50.64 -32.20 16.33
N CYS A 16 -50.03 -32.99 15.43
CA CYS A 16 -49.13 -34.13 15.70
C CYS A 16 -49.12 -35.10 14.51
N ALA A 17 -48.20 -34.88 13.57
CA ALA A 17 -47.66 -35.96 12.76
C ALA A 17 -46.19 -35.65 12.43
N PRO A 18 -45.25 -36.28 13.16
CA PRO A 18 -43.99 -36.70 12.57
C PRO A 18 -43.83 -38.23 12.68
N LEU A 19 -42.86 -38.75 11.92
CA LEU A 19 -42.47 -40.17 11.74
C LEU A 19 -43.38 -40.96 10.76
N LEU A 20 -42.91 -41.61 9.70
CA LEU A 20 -41.61 -42.15 9.31
C LEU A 20 -41.65 -42.46 7.80
N VAL A 21 -40.73 -41.92 7.00
CA VAL A 21 -40.16 -42.64 5.82
C VAL A 21 -38.71 -42.17 5.66
N ALA A 22 -37.78 -43.06 5.99
CA ALA A 22 -36.37 -42.93 5.65
C ALA A 22 -36.12 -43.52 4.26
N LEU A 23 -35.37 -42.83 3.41
CA LEU A 23 -34.68 -43.44 2.28
C LEU A 23 -33.32 -42.76 2.08
N MET A 24 -32.26 -43.52 2.32
CA MET A 24 -30.90 -43.19 1.93
C MET A 24 -30.74 -43.42 0.43
N VAL A 25 -30.33 -42.40 -0.32
CA VAL A 25 -29.47 -42.56 -1.51
C VAL A 25 -28.45 -41.41 -1.50
N ALA A 26 -27.20 -41.75 -1.23
CA ALA A 26 -26.05 -40.94 -1.58
C ALA A 26 -25.92 -40.92 -3.11
N GLY A 27 -25.92 -39.73 -3.71
CA GLY A 27 -25.78 -39.55 -5.15
C GLY A 27 -25.33 -38.12 -5.45
N ALA A 28 -24.05 -37.99 -5.77
CA ALA A 28 -23.33 -36.84 -6.31
C ALA A 28 -24.17 -35.62 -6.73
N ALA A 29 -24.18 -34.57 -5.91
CA ALA A 29 -24.42 -33.22 -6.39
C ALA A 29 -23.11 -32.70 -6.99
N GLY A 30 -22.94 -32.93 -8.30
CA GLY A 30 -21.90 -32.27 -9.07
C GLY A 30 -22.09 -30.76 -8.96
N SER A 31 -21.11 -30.08 -8.38
CA SER A 31 -20.99 -28.64 -8.50
C SER A 31 -20.83 -28.33 -10.00
N ALA A 32 -21.89 -27.81 -10.61
CA ALA A 32 -21.77 -27.15 -11.89
C ALA A 32 -20.81 -25.97 -11.69
N ALA A 33 -19.57 -26.15 -12.14
CA ALA A 33 -18.63 -25.08 -12.37
C ALA A 33 -19.24 -24.16 -13.44
N GLY A 34 -20.05 -23.20 -12.99
CA GLY A 34 -20.43 -22.06 -13.78
C GLY A 34 -19.17 -21.23 -14.00
N ASN A 35 -18.60 -21.37 -15.19
CA ASN A 35 -17.58 -20.49 -15.73
C ASN A 35 -18.03 -19.04 -15.53
N ALA A 36 -17.49 -18.38 -14.50
CA ALA A 36 -17.48 -16.94 -14.44
C ALA A 36 -16.49 -16.47 -15.50
N SER A 37 -17.03 -16.21 -16.69
CA SER A 37 -16.36 -15.48 -17.75
C SER A 37 -15.60 -14.31 -17.15
N SER A 38 -14.29 -14.32 -17.38
CA SER A 38 -13.39 -13.19 -17.27
C SER A 38 -14.00 -12.01 -18.05
N VAL A 39 -14.76 -11.17 -17.35
CA VAL A 39 -15.12 -9.85 -17.83
C VAL A 39 -13.98 -8.93 -17.44
N CYS A 40 -13.18 -8.55 -18.43
CA CYS A 40 -12.20 -7.49 -18.35
C CYS A 40 -12.93 -6.17 -18.06
N GLY A 41 -13.16 -5.87 -16.78
CA GLY A 41 -13.54 -4.57 -16.24
C GLY A 41 -12.54 -4.24 -15.16
N GLY A 42 -11.46 -3.54 -15.54
CA GLY A 42 -10.24 -3.38 -14.75
C GLY A 42 -10.48 -2.75 -13.38
N ALA A 43 -10.49 -3.58 -12.34
CA ALA A 43 -10.09 -3.17 -11.00
C ALA A 43 -8.56 -3.22 -10.97
N VAL A 44 -7.92 -2.07 -10.71
CA VAL A 44 -6.47 -2.03 -10.47
C VAL A 44 -6.23 -2.81 -9.17
N PRO A 45 -5.39 -3.86 -9.16
CA PRO A 45 -5.04 -4.55 -7.91
C PRO A 45 -4.34 -3.56 -6.99
N ALA A 46 -4.52 -3.68 -5.66
CA ALA A 46 -3.78 -2.86 -4.70
C ALA A 46 -2.27 -3.05 -4.92
N THR A 47 -1.64 -2.06 -5.54
CA THR A 47 -0.22 -2.06 -5.90
C THR A 47 0.58 -1.55 -4.71
N GLY A 48 0.95 -2.46 -3.79
CA GLY A 48 1.89 -2.15 -2.71
C GLY A 48 1.29 -2.11 -1.30
N THR A 49 2.03 -1.52 -0.36
CA THR A 49 1.59 -1.40 1.06
C THR A 49 0.50 -0.36 1.28
N TRP A 50 0.18 0.42 0.24
CA TRP A 50 -0.84 1.47 0.25
C TRP A 50 -1.92 1.21 -0.81
N ARG A 51 -3.14 1.68 -0.57
CA ARG A 51 -4.28 1.63 -1.50
C ARG A 51 -5.21 2.83 -1.31
N PRO A 52 -6.03 3.18 -2.32
CA PRO A 52 -7.15 4.10 -2.12
C PRO A 52 -8.11 3.67 -0.99
N PRO A 53 -8.74 4.64 -0.29
CA PRO A 53 -9.58 4.38 0.89
C PRO A 53 -10.98 3.83 0.56
N PHE A 54 -11.22 3.41 -0.67
CA PHE A 54 -12.47 2.80 -1.14
C PHE A 54 -12.23 1.43 -1.75
N VAL A 55 -13.28 0.60 -1.72
CA VAL A 55 -13.33 -0.67 -2.45
C VAL A 55 -14.01 -0.49 -3.81
N GLN A 56 -14.99 0.40 -3.88
CA GLN A 56 -15.74 0.71 -5.10
C GLN A 56 -15.24 1.99 -5.77
N ALA A 57 -15.76 2.29 -6.96
CA ALA A 57 -15.45 3.53 -7.67
C ALA A 57 -15.91 4.75 -6.85
N TYR A 58 -15.23 5.88 -7.02
CA TYR A 58 -15.49 7.09 -6.27
C TYR A 58 -15.14 8.33 -7.11
N THR A 59 -15.65 9.48 -6.72
CA THR A 59 -15.30 10.77 -7.31
C THR A 59 -14.48 11.59 -6.33
N LEU A 60 -13.67 12.52 -6.85
CA LEU A 60 -12.91 13.47 -6.06
C LEU A 60 -13.55 14.86 -6.18
N SER A 61 -13.58 15.61 -5.09
CA SER A 61 -13.84 17.05 -5.19
C SER A 61 -12.73 17.72 -5.99
N PRO A 62 -13.05 18.65 -6.90
CA PRO A 62 -12.06 19.31 -7.76
C PRO A 62 -11.13 20.26 -7.00
N ARG A 63 -11.53 20.66 -5.79
CA ARG A 63 -10.69 21.40 -4.86
C ARG A 63 -10.24 20.40 -3.79
N GLY A 64 -8.94 20.21 -3.63
CA GLY A 64 -8.33 19.33 -2.61
C GLY A 64 -7.91 20.11 -1.37
N ILE A 65 -6.71 19.86 -0.85
CA ILE A 65 -6.14 20.59 0.28
C ILE A 65 -5.95 22.08 -0.06
N GLY A 66 -6.12 22.98 0.91
CA GLY A 66 -5.81 24.40 0.75
C GLY A 66 -6.89 25.37 1.23
N TRP A 67 -6.59 26.66 1.12
CA TRP A 67 -7.48 27.73 1.56
C TRP A 67 -8.67 27.92 0.62
N ARG A 68 -9.88 27.95 1.17
CA ARG A 68 -11.14 28.14 0.44
C ARG A 68 -11.89 29.35 0.98
N TYR A 69 -12.35 30.22 0.09
CA TYR A 69 -13.18 31.36 0.47
C TYR A 69 -14.63 30.89 0.71
N HIS A 70 -15.15 31.16 1.90
CA HIS A 70 -16.56 30.90 2.22
C HIS A 70 -17.43 32.10 1.78
N PRO A 71 -18.34 31.95 0.80
CA PRO A 71 -19.04 33.09 0.21
C PRO A 71 -20.02 33.79 1.18
N VAL A 72 -20.61 33.05 2.13
CA VAL A 72 -21.57 33.59 3.12
C VAL A 72 -20.85 34.30 4.28
N PHE A 73 -19.91 33.62 4.96
CA PHE A 73 -19.17 34.18 6.09
C PHE A 73 -17.95 35.03 5.70
N LYS A 74 -17.70 35.21 4.39
CA LYS A 74 -16.61 36.01 3.80
C LYS A 74 -15.23 35.79 4.42
N ARG A 75 -14.92 34.54 4.80
CA ARG A 75 -13.65 34.16 5.45
C ARG A 75 -12.97 33.03 4.68
N MET A 76 -11.64 33.02 4.72
CA MET A 76 -10.85 31.90 4.24
C MET A 76 -10.89 30.79 5.30
N ASN A 77 -11.32 29.59 4.92
CA ASN A 77 -11.21 28.39 5.73
C ASN A 77 -10.20 27.46 5.09
N PHE A 78 -9.30 26.87 5.87
CA PHE A 78 -8.34 25.89 5.35
C PHE A 78 -8.99 24.51 5.28
N HIS A 79 -8.93 23.88 4.12
CA HIS A 79 -9.33 22.51 3.91
C HIS A 79 -8.13 21.59 4.04
N GLY A 80 -8.14 20.68 5.01
CA GLY A 80 -6.97 19.90 5.42
C GLY A 80 -6.68 18.63 4.62
N GLY A 81 -7.50 18.31 3.61
CA GLY A 81 -7.44 17.02 2.94
C GLY A 81 -8.11 16.99 1.58
N GLN A 82 -8.50 15.78 1.15
CA GLN A 82 -9.20 15.51 -0.09
C GLN A 82 -10.58 14.95 0.21
N ASP A 83 -11.61 15.54 -0.38
CA ASP A 83 -12.98 15.02 -0.26
C ASP A 83 -13.25 14.04 -1.39
N MET A 84 -13.83 12.89 -1.06
CA MET A 84 -14.13 11.82 -2.01
C MET A 84 -15.50 11.22 -1.72
N SER A 85 -16.28 10.92 -2.76
CA SER A 85 -17.61 10.32 -2.60
C SER A 85 -17.71 9.01 -3.37
N SER A 86 -18.12 7.95 -2.67
CA SER A 86 -18.32 6.65 -3.27
C SER A 86 -19.45 6.66 -4.30
N GLN A 87 -19.34 5.80 -5.32
CA GLN A 87 -20.33 5.62 -6.38
C GLN A 87 -20.82 4.17 -6.43
N PRO A 88 -22.12 3.92 -6.68
CA PRO A 88 -23.20 4.90 -6.90
C PRO A 88 -23.79 5.50 -5.61
N GLY A 89 -23.28 5.12 -4.44
CA GLY A 89 -23.74 5.62 -3.14
C GLY A 89 -22.72 5.31 -2.05
N PRO A 90 -23.05 5.64 -0.78
CA PRO A 90 -22.12 5.51 0.35
C PRO A 90 -21.50 4.12 0.42
N GLY A 91 -20.17 4.08 0.44
CA GLY A 91 -19.40 2.85 0.40
C GLY A 91 -18.66 2.55 1.70
N PRO A 92 -18.10 1.34 1.83
CA PRO A 92 -17.16 1.02 2.91
C PRO A 92 -15.89 1.86 2.77
N ILE A 93 -15.43 2.42 3.88
CA ILE A 93 -14.14 3.10 3.99
C ILE A 93 -13.13 2.12 4.55
N VAL A 94 -11.98 1.99 3.89
CA VAL A 94 -10.93 1.04 4.26
C VAL A 94 -9.62 1.72 4.59
N ALA A 95 -8.80 1.06 5.42
CA ALA A 95 -7.46 1.52 5.76
C ALA A 95 -6.60 1.59 4.49
N VAL A 96 -5.96 2.73 4.27
CA VAL A 96 -5.11 2.92 3.09
C VAL A 96 -3.81 2.14 3.21
N ALA A 97 -3.35 1.88 4.44
CA ALA A 97 -2.17 1.09 4.73
C ALA A 97 -2.33 0.40 6.09
N THR A 98 -1.47 -0.59 6.36
CA THR A 98 -1.40 -1.21 7.69
C THR A 98 -1.01 -0.16 8.72
N GLY A 99 -1.65 -0.17 9.88
CA GLY A 99 -1.41 0.86 10.91
C GLY A 99 -2.00 0.51 12.26
N ARG A 100 -1.80 1.40 13.22
CA ARG A 100 -2.39 1.35 14.56
C ARG A 100 -3.41 2.46 14.70
N VAL A 101 -4.60 2.15 15.19
CA VAL A 101 -5.62 3.14 15.51
C VAL A 101 -5.12 4.03 16.64
N VAL A 102 -4.98 5.33 16.36
CA VAL A 102 -4.65 6.36 17.36
C VAL A 102 -5.93 6.85 18.03
N ARG A 103 -6.97 7.06 17.21
CA ARG A 103 -8.26 7.57 17.64
C ARG A 103 -9.36 6.96 16.78
N ALA A 104 -10.47 6.60 17.41
CA ALA A 104 -11.71 6.20 16.74
C ALA A 104 -12.89 6.64 17.60
N GLY A 105 -13.79 7.44 17.06
CA GLY A 105 -14.97 7.92 17.78
C GLY A 105 -15.49 9.27 17.29
N TRP A 106 -16.33 9.90 18.11
CA TRP A 106 -16.92 11.20 17.80
C TRP A 106 -15.95 12.36 18.08
N ASP A 107 -15.85 13.29 17.13
CA ASP A 107 -15.10 14.53 17.20
C ASP A 107 -16.02 15.75 17.16
N THR A 108 -15.79 16.69 18.08
CA THR A 108 -16.61 17.90 18.25
C THR A 108 -16.10 19.11 17.46
N THR A 109 -14.94 19.01 16.80
CA THR A 109 -14.31 20.11 16.05
C THR A 109 -14.83 20.24 14.62
N GLY A 110 -15.68 19.30 14.20
CA GLY A 110 -16.34 19.30 12.89
C GLY A 110 -16.16 18.00 12.12
N TYR A 111 -15.28 17.09 12.54
CA TYR A 111 -15.04 15.83 11.83
C TYR A 111 -16.15 14.80 12.01
N GLY A 112 -16.99 14.90 13.05
CA GLY A 112 -18.01 13.89 13.33
C GLY A 112 -17.38 12.57 13.73
N ASN A 113 -17.88 11.44 13.22
CA ASN A 113 -17.19 10.18 13.43
C ASN A 113 -15.88 10.15 12.64
N VAL A 114 -14.78 9.92 13.34
CA VAL A 114 -13.43 9.98 12.79
C VAL A 114 -12.60 8.79 13.24
N VAL A 115 -11.76 8.30 12.33
CA VAL A 115 -10.69 7.35 12.61
C VAL A 115 -9.36 7.99 12.22
N ASP A 116 -8.38 7.92 13.12
CA ASP A 116 -7.01 8.32 12.86
C ASP A 116 -6.11 7.07 12.97
N LEU A 117 -5.32 6.79 11.94
CA LEU A 117 -4.37 5.68 11.92
C LEU A 117 -2.93 6.19 11.90
N GLN A 118 -2.09 5.65 12.78
CA GLN A 118 -0.64 5.80 12.70
C GLN A 118 -0.05 4.67 11.86
N HIS A 119 0.78 5.03 10.89
CA HIS A 119 1.54 4.12 10.05
C HIS A 119 3.03 4.21 10.37
N ALA A 120 3.81 3.32 9.75
CA ALA A 120 5.27 3.41 9.77
C ALA A 120 5.75 4.73 9.14
N GLY A 121 6.96 5.17 9.50
CA GLY A 121 7.57 6.38 8.95
C GLY A 121 6.93 7.70 9.42
N GLY A 122 6.28 7.70 10.59
CA GLY A 122 5.68 8.93 11.16
C GLY A 122 4.41 9.41 10.45
N ILE A 123 3.89 8.65 9.48
CA ILE A 123 2.71 9.02 8.71
C ILE A 123 1.44 8.70 9.48
N GLN A 124 0.53 9.65 9.57
CA GLN A 124 -0.82 9.47 10.09
C GLN A 124 -1.84 9.74 8.99
N THR A 125 -2.92 8.96 8.95
CA THR A 125 -4.07 9.22 8.07
C THR A 125 -5.34 9.44 8.88
N ARG A 126 -6.23 10.28 8.36
CA ARG A 126 -7.51 10.62 8.98
C ARG A 126 -8.66 10.33 8.03
N TYR A 127 -9.71 9.72 8.58
CA TYR A 127 -10.95 9.38 7.90
C TYR A 127 -12.12 9.99 8.65
N ALA A 128 -12.72 11.05 8.13
CA ALA A 128 -13.78 11.78 8.82
C ALA A 128 -15.14 11.71 8.13
N HIS A 129 -16.15 12.27 8.80
CA HIS A 129 -17.56 12.29 8.40
C HIS A 129 -18.22 10.91 8.28
N LEU A 130 -17.62 9.87 8.86
CA LEU A 130 -18.11 8.49 8.75
C LEU A 130 -19.55 8.38 9.29
N ALA A 131 -20.40 7.59 8.63
CA ALA A 131 -21.74 7.29 9.16
C ALA A 131 -21.61 6.39 10.38
N THR A 132 -20.78 5.37 10.28
CA THR A 132 -20.47 4.40 11.34
C THR A 132 -18.98 4.10 11.36
N ILE A 133 -18.47 3.74 12.53
CA ILE A 133 -17.14 3.17 12.73
C ILE A 133 -17.36 1.68 13.06
N ASP A 134 -16.57 0.80 12.45
CA ASP A 134 -16.64 -0.63 12.76
C ASP A 134 -16.27 -0.85 14.25
N PRO A 135 -17.06 -1.63 15.02
CA PRO A 135 -16.81 -1.85 16.45
C PRO A 135 -15.42 -2.41 16.79
N ALA A 136 -14.76 -3.11 15.86
CA ALA A 136 -13.40 -3.62 16.04
C ALA A 136 -12.32 -2.52 15.95
N ILE A 137 -12.68 -1.32 15.48
CA ILE A 137 -11.78 -0.19 15.26
C ILE A 137 -11.82 0.70 16.50
N ALA A 138 -10.98 0.34 17.46
CA ALA A 138 -10.80 1.07 18.72
C ALA A 138 -9.35 1.52 18.87
N ALA A 139 -9.13 2.60 19.65
CA ALA A 139 -7.79 3.09 19.92
C ALA A 139 -6.88 1.98 20.44
N GLY A 140 -5.73 1.81 19.78
CA GLY A 140 -4.76 0.76 20.06
C GLY A 140 -4.86 -0.49 19.20
N ALA A 141 -5.97 -0.71 18.49
CA ALA A 141 -6.10 -1.81 17.55
C ALA A 141 -5.11 -1.67 16.39
N THR A 142 -4.60 -2.79 15.89
CA THR A 142 -3.88 -2.84 14.61
C THR A 142 -4.89 -3.12 13.51
N VAL A 143 -4.74 -2.43 12.39
CA VAL A 143 -5.54 -2.61 11.18
C VAL A 143 -4.65 -3.00 10.02
N ALA A 144 -5.09 -3.96 9.22
CA ALA A 144 -4.41 -4.32 7.97
C ALA A 144 -4.77 -3.32 6.86
N VAL A 145 -3.90 -3.22 5.85
CA VAL A 145 -4.24 -2.53 4.59
C VAL A 145 -5.54 -3.09 4.00
N GLY A 146 -6.47 -2.20 3.64
CA GLY A 146 -7.78 -2.57 3.11
C GLY A 146 -8.78 -3.11 4.12
N GLN A 147 -8.43 -3.19 5.41
CA GLN A 147 -9.40 -3.51 6.45
C GLN A 147 -10.44 -2.39 6.53
N GLN A 148 -11.72 -2.77 6.63
CA GLN A 148 -12.81 -1.81 6.78
C GLN A 148 -12.70 -1.07 8.11
N LEU A 149 -12.79 0.26 8.03
CA LEU A 149 -12.77 1.16 9.19
C LEU A 149 -14.18 1.60 9.57
N GLY A 150 -15.06 1.70 8.58
CA GLY A 150 -16.40 2.23 8.75
C GLY A 150 -17.13 2.37 7.42
N VAL A 151 -18.14 3.22 7.42
CA VAL A 151 -18.96 3.52 6.23
C VAL A 151 -18.95 5.03 6.00
N GLU A 152 -18.84 5.44 4.73
CA GLU A 152 -18.97 6.84 4.33
C GLU A 152 -20.28 7.45 4.84
N GLY A 153 -20.24 8.72 5.25
CA GLY A 153 -21.42 9.41 5.75
C GLY A 153 -21.33 10.92 5.65
N SER A 154 -22.13 11.58 6.48
CA SER A 154 -22.24 13.03 6.54
C SER A 154 -22.30 13.53 8.00
N THR A 155 -21.62 12.84 8.93
CA THR A 155 -21.60 13.25 10.34
C THR A 155 -20.69 14.47 10.56
N GLY A 156 -20.92 15.22 11.64
CA GLY A 156 -20.18 16.46 11.91
C GLY A 156 -20.56 17.59 10.96
N ALA A 157 -19.60 18.44 10.62
CA ALA A 157 -19.78 19.58 9.73
C ALA A 157 -19.59 19.15 8.27
N SER A 158 -20.61 18.51 7.70
CA SER A 158 -20.64 18.04 6.31
C SER A 158 -21.90 18.50 5.58
N THR A 159 -21.80 18.78 4.28
CA THR A 159 -22.93 19.18 3.42
C THR A 159 -23.57 18.01 2.68
N GLY A 160 -23.03 16.79 2.81
CA GLY A 160 -23.51 15.60 2.12
C GLY A 160 -22.56 14.42 2.27
N ASN A 161 -22.96 13.23 1.80
CA ASN A 161 -22.14 12.03 1.96
C ASN A 161 -20.81 12.16 1.20
N HIS A 162 -19.71 12.11 1.95
CA HIS A 162 -18.34 12.05 1.45
C HIS A 162 -17.39 11.58 2.56
N LEU A 163 -16.25 11.03 2.17
CA LEU A 163 -15.08 10.88 3.00
C LEU A 163 -14.24 12.17 2.91
N HIS A 164 -13.94 12.78 4.05
CA HIS A 164 -12.84 13.73 4.16
C HIS A 164 -11.59 12.98 4.62
N PHE A 165 -10.58 12.93 3.74
CA PHE A 165 -9.35 12.18 3.94
C PHE A 165 -8.15 13.12 4.08
N GLU A 166 -7.43 13.04 5.21
CA GLU A 166 -6.18 13.78 5.42
C GLU A 166 -4.99 12.80 5.48
N VAL A 167 -3.84 13.26 4.98
CA VAL A 167 -2.54 12.66 5.26
C VAL A 167 -1.74 13.66 6.07
N ILE A 168 -1.18 13.19 7.18
CA ILE A 168 -0.33 13.97 8.08
C ILE A 168 1.05 13.31 8.09
N ALA A 169 2.06 14.03 7.63
CA ALA A 169 3.46 13.59 7.63
C ALA A 169 4.26 14.54 8.51
N ASP A 170 5.03 14.01 9.45
CA ASP A 170 5.85 14.81 10.40
C ASP A 170 5.05 15.89 11.15
N GLY A 171 3.77 15.63 11.42
CA GLY A 171 2.86 16.56 12.10
C GLY A 171 2.21 17.60 11.19
N GLU A 172 2.56 17.66 9.91
CA GLU A 172 1.98 18.59 8.94
C GLU A 172 1.04 17.89 7.96
N ARG A 173 -0.04 18.60 7.57
CA ARG A 173 -0.97 18.11 6.56
C ARG A 173 -0.37 18.27 5.17
N VAL A 174 -0.30 17.18 4.42
CA VAL A 174 0.22 17.15 3.06
C VAL A 174 -0.89 16.86 2.06
N ASP A 175 -0.66 17.16 0.78
CA ASP A 175 -1.62 16.86 -0.29
C ASP A 175 -1.85 15.35 -0.43
N PRO A 176 -3.07 14.84 -0.14
CA PRO A 176 -3.34 13.41 -0.25
C PRO A 176 -3.22 12.89 -1.68
N ILE A 177 -3.51 13.71 -2.71
CA ILE A 177 -3.42 13.26 -4.11
C ILE A 177 -1.96 12.96 -4.46
N GLY A 178 -1.07 13.94 -4.23
CA GLY A 178 0.36 13.79 -4.45
C GLY A 178 0.96 12.66 -3.62
N PHE A 179 0.65 12.62 -2.33
CA PHE A 179 1.16 11.61 -1.41
C PHE A 179 0.73 10.19 -1.81
N MET A 180 -0.56 9.97 -2.03
CA MET A 180 -1.06 8.63 -2.35
C MET A 180 -0.53 8.14 -3.70
N ARG A 181 -0.36 9.04 -4.69
CA ARG A 181 0.28 8.73 -5.97
C ARG A 181 1.73 8.30 -5.79
N SER A 182 2.53 9.01 -4.98
CA SER A 182 3.93 8.63 -4.74
C SER A 182 4.07 7.32 -3.96
N HIS A 183 3.01 6.88 -3.27
CA HIS A 183 2.97 5.62 -2.54
C HIS A 183 2.33 4.46 -3.34
N GLY A 184 2.18 4.61 -4.65
CA GLY A 184 1.66 3.55 -5.53
C GLY A 184 0.14 3.34 -5.44
N ALA A 185 -0.58 4.29 -4.85
CA ALA A 185 -2.01 4.22 -4.59
C ALA A 185 -2.75 5.45 -5.14
N PRO A 186 -2.63 5.79 -6.44
CA PRO A 186 -3.17 7.03 -6.99
C PRO A 186 -4.67 7.16 -6.72
N LEU A 187 -5.11 8.35 -6.29
CA LEU A 187 -6.52 8.64 -6.10
C LEU A 187 -7.18 9.00 -7.44
N ASP A 188 -7.42 8.00 -8.29
CA ASP A 188 -7.92 8.17 -9.66
C ASP A 188 -9.44 7.90 -9.83
N GLY A 189 -10.12 7.59 -8.73
CA GLY A 189 -11.57 7.36 -8.70
C GLY A 189 -12.00 5.95 -9.14
N ARG A 190 -11.05 5.08 -9.47
CA ARG A 190 -11.36 3.71 -9.89
C ARG A 190 -11.65 2.81 -8.69
N ALA A 191 -12.43 1.76 -8.94
CA ALA A 191 -12.63 0.70 -7.97
C ALA A 191 -11.31 -0.04 -7.73
N VAL A 192 -11.06 -0.37 -6.47
CA VAL A 192 -9.86 -1.10 -6.04
C VAL A 192 -10.34 -2.35 -5.33
N GLY A 193 -10.00 -3.52 -5.87
CA GLY A 193 -10.45 -4.81 -5.35
C GLY A 193 -10.14 -4.97 -3.85
N PRO A 194 -10.85 -5.86 -3.14
CA PRO A 194 -10.55 -6.17 -1.74
C PRO A 194 -9.07 -6.52 -1.59
N SER A 195 -8.39 -5.91 -0.62
CA SER A 195 -7.06 -6.37 -0.23
C SER A 195 -7.25 -7.77 0.33
N GLY A 196 -6.57 -8.77 -0.23
CA GLY A 196 -6.65 -10.15 0.28
C GLY A 196 -6.46 -10.13 1.80
N ALA A 197 -7.47 -10.59 2.52
CA ALA A 197 -7.45 -10.60 3.98
C ALA A 197 -6.33 -11.52 4.43
N VAL A 198 -5.23 -10.97 4.97
CA VAL A 198 -4.32 -11.75 5.80
C VAL A 198 -5.00 -11.88 7.15
N ALA A 199 -5.96 -12.81 7.24
CA ALA A 199 -6.57 -13.18 8.51
C ALA A 199 -5.49 -13.75 9.42
N ALA A 200 -5.39 -13.21 10.63
CA ALA A 200 -4.57 -13.77 11.70
C ALA A 200 -5.17 -15.12 12.14
N GLY A 201 -4.74 -16.20 11.49
CA GLY A 201 -5.03 -17.60 11.86
C GLY A 201 -3.73 -18.35 12.19
N PRO A 202 -3.80 -19.47 12.93
CA PRO A 202 -2.62 -20.15 13.46
C PRO A 202 -1.70 -20.62 12.33
N ARG A 203 -0.40 -20.37 12.50
CA ARG A 203 0.66 -20.74 11.55
C ARG A 203 0.60 -22.23 11.22
N GLU A 204 0.26 -22.55 9.97
CA GLU A 204 0.67 -23.78 9.32
C GLU A 204 1.61 -23.43 8.17
N ALA A 205 2.79 -24.04 8.17
CA ALA A 205 3.89 -23.71 7.28
C ALA A 205 3.58 -24.13 5.84
N VAL A 206 3.60 -23.17 4.91
CA VAL A 206 3.61 -23.41 3.46
C VAL A 206 5.01 -23.06 2.94
N PRO A 207 5.60 -23.84 2.01
CA PRO A 207 7.01 -23.69 1.61
C PRO A 207 7.31 -22.35 0.93
N SER A 208 8.51 -21.84 1.19
CA SER A 208 9.04 -20.55 0.76
C SER A 208 9.22 -20.43 -0.75
N ASP A 209 8.44 -19.55 -1.38
CA ASP A 209 8.87 -18.87 -2.59
C ASP A 209 9.81 -17.72 -2.18
N GLU A 210 11.12 -17.89 -2.42
CA GLU A 210 12.18 -17.04 -1.87
C GLU A 210 12.22 -15.60 -2.43
N SER A 211 11.37 -15.25 -3.40
CA SER A 211 11.37 -13.93 -4.04
C SER A 211 10.63 -12.83 -3.26
N ASN A 212 9.99 -13.15 -2.13
CA ASN A 212 9.26 -12.19 -1.28
C ASN A 212 9.79 -12.13 0.16
N ALA A 213 11.04 -12.58 0.35
CA ALA A 213 11.68 -12.55 1.66
C ALA A 213 11.80 -11.09 2.15
N PRO A 214 11.45 -10.80 3.41
CA PRO A 214 11.76 -9.51 4.03
C PRO A 214 13.27 -9.27 3.95
N LEU A 215 13.68 -8.00 3.86
CA LEU A 215 15.10 -7.63 3.93
C LEU A 215 15.78 -8.33 5.12
N PRO A 216 17.00 -8.84 4.95
CA PRO A 216 17.73 -9.44 6.07
C PRO A 216 17.92 -8.40 7.18
N PRO A 217 17.81 -8.79 8.46
CA PRO A 217 18.07 -7.87 9.55
C PRO A 217 19.53 -7.39 9.51
N PRO A 218 19.83 -6.21 10.09
CA PRO A 218 21.21 -5.75 10.22
C PRO A 218 22.05 -6.72 11.04
N GLY A 219 23.30 -6.91 10.61
CA GLY A 219 24.29 -7.73 11.33
C GLY A 219 25.29 -6.89 12.12
N GLN A 220 26.41 -7.51 12.45
CA GLN A 220 27.59 -6.88 13.06
C GLN A 220 28.84 -7.26 12.24
N PRO A 221 29.89 -6.42 12.22
CA PRO A 221 29.98 -5.11 12.88
C PRO A 221 29.16 -4.02 12.17
N ARG A 222 28.74 -2.99 12.91
CA ARG A 222 28.24 -1.70 12.39
C ARG A 222 29.27 -0.60 12.64
N ARG A 223 29.25 0.49 11.86
CA ARG A 223 30.24 1.57 12.01
C ARG A 223 29.61 2.95 12.01
N ASN A 224 29.13 3.40 10.86
CA ASN A 224 28.59 4.74 10.69
C ASN A 224 27.23 4.87 11.39
N SER A 225 26.40 3.83 11.30
CA SER A 225 25.08 3.80 11.92
C SER A 225 25.09 3.76 13.46
N LEU A 226 26.27 3.61 14.09
CA LEU A 226 26.44 3.74 15.53
C LEU A 226 26.44 5.21 15.99
N HIS A 227 26.75 6.13 15.09
CA HIS A 227 26.91 7.56 15.39
C HIS A 227 26.01 8.45 14.54
N ASN A 228 25.53 7.94 13.40
CA ASN A 228 24.66 8.64 12.47
C ASN A 228 23.27 7.98 12.48
N PRO A 229 22.25 8.60 13.09
CA PRO A 229 20.90 8.05 13.05
C PRO A 229 20.28 8.19 11.64
N PRO A 230 19.30 7.35 11.27
CA PRO A 230 18.54 7.52 10.03
C PRO A 230 17.93 8.93 9.96
N GLN A 231 18.05 9.59 8.81
CA GLN A 231 17.51 10.92 8.59
C GLN A 231 16.22 10.87 7.75
N PRO A 232 15.33 11.88 7.86
CA PRO A 232 14.19 11.99 6.97
C PRO A 232 14.63 12.02 5.50
N ILE A 233 13.85 11.38 4.62
CA ILE A 233 14.15 11.33 3.18
C ILE A 233 13.51 12.56 2.53
N PRO A 234 14.26 13.40 1.80
CA PRO A 234 13.67 14.47 0.98
C PRO A 234 12.63 13.89 0.01
N GLU A 235 11.49 14.56 -0.15
CA GLU A 235 10.36 14.02 -0.91
C GLU A 235 10.72 13.69 -2.37
N ASP A 236 11.53 14.54 -3.01
CA ASP A 236 12.02 14.33 -4.37
C ASP A 236 12.87 13.06 -4.48
N ILE A 237 13.69 12.77 -3.47
CA ILE A 237 14.53 11.57 -3.40
C ILE A 237 13.71 10.32 -3.07
N LEU A 238 12.73 10.42 -2.16
CA LEU A 238 11.85 9.30 -1.82
C LEU A 238 11.08 8.80 -3.05
N ARG A 239 10.56 9.71 -3.87
CA ARG A 239 9.88 9.36 -5.14
C ARG A 239 10.79 8.53 -6.03
N LEU A 240 12.05 8.94 -6.19
CA LEU A 240 13.03 8.23 -7.01
C LEU A 240 13.39 6.84 -6.44
N TYR A 241 13.51 6.69 -5.11
CA TYR A 241 13.72 5.37 -4.51
C TYR A 241 12.55 4.44 -4.77
N ILE A 242 11.32 4.96 -4.64
CA ILE A 242 10.11 4.18 -4.92
C ILE A 242 10.11 3.80 -6.40
N GLU A 243 10.20 4.76 -7.32
CA GLU A 243 10.20 4.53 -8.77
C GLU A 243 11.25 3.51 -9.22
N ALA A 244 12.49 3.65 -8.74
CA ALA A 244 13.56 2.70 -9.02
C ALA A 244 13.27 1.33 -8.40
N GLY A 245 12.82 1.27 -7.15
CA GLY A 245 12.45 0.01 -6.49
C GLY A 245 11.39 -0.77 -7.28
N TRP A 246 10.36 -0.07 -7.75
CA TRP A 246 9.32 -0.65 -8.61
C TRP A 246 9.87 -1.14 -9.95
N LYS A 247 10.70 -0.33 -10.64
CA LYS A 247 11.24 -0.66 -11.96
C LYS A 247 12.13 -1.91 -11.95
N TYR A 248 12.95 -2.06 -10.91
CA TYR A 248 13.96 -3.13 -10.85
C TYR A 248 13.58 -4.29 -9.90
N GLY A 249 12.42 -4.20 -9.25
CA GLY A 249 11.99 -5.20 -8.27
C GLY A 249 12.89 -5.23 -7.04
N ILE A 250 13.38 -4.06 -6.61
CA ILE A 250 14.23 -3.88 -5.42
C ILE A 250 13.41 -3.18 -4.34
N PRO A 251 13.54 -3.51 -3.04
CA PRO A 251 12.82 -2.79 -2.00
C PRO A 251 13.36 -1.36 -1.96
N TRP A 252 12.49 -0.37 -2.06
CA TRP A 252 12.91 1.04 -2.03
C TRP A 252 13.64 1.40 -0.73
N GLN A 253 13.34 0.69 0.37
CA GLN A 253 14.03 0.82 1.64
C GLN A 253 15.51 0.43 1.55
N LEU A 254 15.86 -0.55 0.71
CA LEU A 254 17.25 -0.93 0.46
C LEU A 254 17.99 0.21 -0.25
N LEU A 255 17.34 0.85 -1.23
CA LEU A 255 17.88 2.04 -1.92
C LEU A 255 17.99 3.24 -0.97
N ALA A 256 17.00 3.44 -0.10
CA ALA A 256 17.05 4.46 0.93
C ALA A 256 18.19 4.19 1.93
N GLY A 257 18.42 2.94 2.33
CA GLY A 257 19.52 2.58 3.21
C GLY A 257 20.89 2.91 2.60
N ILE A 258 21.08 2.63 1.30
CA ILE A 258 22.28 3.03 0.56
C ILE A 258 22.38 4.56 0.51
N GLY A 259 21.32 5.25 0.10
CA GLY A 259 21.38 6.71 -0.01
C GLY A 259 21.59 7.44 1.32
N MET A 260 21.12 6.87 2.43
CA MET A 260 21.41 7.35 3.78
C MET A 260 22.90 7.21 4.11
N GLU A 261 23.46 6.03 3.87
CA GLU A 261 24.86 5.72 4.15
C GLU A 261 25.82 6.51 3.25
N GLU A 262 25.48 6.70 1.97
CA GLU A 262 26.35 7.35 1.00
C GLU A 262 26.36 8.88 1.13
N THR A 263 25.18 9.50 1.27
CA THR A 263 25.07 10.97 1.20
C THR A 263 24.03 11.59 2.14
N ALA A 264 23.49 10.82 3.10
CA ALA A 264 22.33 11.23 3.88
C ALA A 264 21.17 11.75 2.99
N HIS A 265 20.89 11.01 1.91
CA HIS A 265 19.91 11.33 0.86
C HIS A 265 20.23 12.60 0.08
N GLY A 266 21.50 12.81 -0.25
CA GLY A 266 21.97 13.93 -1.07
C GLY A 266 22.22 15.22 -0.31
N ARG A 267 22.22 15.18 1.03
CA ARG A 267 22.62 16.31 1.88
C ARG A 267 24.12 16.51 1.87
N ILE A 268 24.88 15.42 1.81
CA ILE A 268 26.32 15.45 1.61
C ILE A 268 26.56 15.42 0.11
N THR A 269 26.99 16.54 -0.44
CA THR A 269 27.30 16.68 -1.87
C THR A 269 28.81 16.78 -2.04
N GLY A 270 29.35 16.06 -3.03
CA GLY A 270 30.78 16.06 -3.30
C GLY A 270 31.26 14.77 -3.93
N VAL A 271 32.47 14.85 -4.46
CA VAL A 271 33.23 13.68 -4.92
C VAL A 271 33.95 13.10 -3.72
N SER A 272 33.79 11.81 -3.43
CA SER A 272 34.54 11.17 -2.35
C SER A 272 36.05 11.20 -2.63
N SER A 273 36.88 10.99 -1.60
CA SER A 273 38.33 10.87 -1.78
C SER A 273 38.73 9.72 -2.73
N ALA A 274 37.89 8.69 -2.84
CA ALA A 274 38.03 7.60 -3.79
C ALA A 274 37.54 7.96 -5.21
N GLY A 275 36.87 9.10 -5.40
CA GLY A 275 36.36 9.56 -6.69
C GLY A 275 34.89 9.23 -6.96
N ALA A 276 34.16 8.74 -5.96
CA ALA A 276 32.74 8.39 -6.09
C ALA A 276 31.86 9.64 -6.22
N ARG A 277 30.77 9.57 -6.99
CA ARG A 277 29.91 10.72 -7.35
C ARG A 277 28.43 10.38 -7.30
N GLY A 278 27.60 11.43 -7.26
CA GLY A 278 26.14 11.30 -7.23
C GLY A 278 25.59 10.98 -5.85
N VAL A 279 24.25 10.95 -5.75
CA VAL A 279 23.54 10.70 -4.48
C VAL A 279 23.76 9.28 -3.95
N MET A 280 24.06 8.34 -4.85
CA MET A 280 24.39 6.94 -4.52
C MET A 280 25.90 6.66 -4.54
N GLN A 281 26.76 7.68 -4.66
CA GLN A 281 28.24 7.57 -4.65
C GLN A 281 28.78 6.43 -5.52
N PHE A 282 28.47 6.47 -6.81
CA PHE A 282 29.05 5.53 -7.77
C PHE A 282 30.49 5.89 -8.10
N MET A 283 31.35 4.87 -8.17
CA MET A 283 32.64 4.99 -8.86
C MET A 283 32.42 5.15 -10.37
N PRO A 284 33.16 6.03 -11.08
CA PRO A 284 32.98 6.24 -12.52
C PRO A 284 33.12 4.96 -13.37
N ALA A 285 33.99 4.03 -12.95
CA ALA A 285 34.14 2.73 -13.63
C ALA A 285 32.87 1.87 -13.51
N THR A 286 32.28 1.79 -12.32
CA THR A 286 31.00 1.10 -12.08
C THR A 286 29.86 1.78 -12.84
N TRP A 287 29.84 3.12 -12.85
CA TRP A 287 28.87 3.90 -13.62
C TRP A 287 28.90 3.58 -15.11
N ALA A 288 30.08 3.36 -15.70
CA ALA A 288 30.19 3.02 -17.12
C ALA A 288 29.48 1.70 -17.47
N SER A 289 29.30 0.79 -16.51
CA SER A 289 28.64 -0.51 -16.74
C SER A 289 27.17 -0.53 -16.29
N PHE A 290 26.81 0.26 -15.29
CA PHE A 290 25.49 0.18 -14.64
C PHE A 290 24.67 1.47 -14.70
N GLY A 291 25.28 2.55 -15.20
CA GLY A 291 24.65 3.85 -15.39
C GLY A 291 23.46 3.77 -16.33
N VAL A 292 22.31 4.27 -15.89
CA VAL A 292 21.07 4.32 -16.66
C VAL A 292 20.46 5.71 -16.60
N ASP A 293 19.80 6.09 -17.68
CA ASP A 293 18.93 7.26 -17.74
C ASP A 293 17.65 6.97 -16.94
N GLY A 294 17.54 7.62 -15.77
CA GLY A 294 16.50 7.42 -14.79
C GLY A 294 15.28 8.32 -15.01
N ASP A 295 15.49 9.54 -15.50
CA ASP A 295 14.41 10.52 -15.75
C ASP A 295 13.93 10.59 -17.21
N GLY A 296 14.59 9.87 -18.12
CA GLY A 296 14.21 9.73 -19.51
C GLY A 296 14.66 10.89 -20.41
N ASP A 297 15.64 11.69 -19.97
CA ASP A 297 16.17 12.83 -20.73
C ASP A 297 17.11 12.44 -21.88
N ARG A 298 17.34 11.13 -22.06
CA ARG A 298 18.25 10.46 -23.02
C ARG A 298 19.73 10.55 -22.67
N ARG A 299 20.08 10.89 -21.42
CA ARG A 299 21.45 10.99 -20.95
C ARG A 299 21.58 10.42 -19.55
N ALA A 300 22.47 9.44 -19.37
CA ALA A 300 22.86 8.98 -18.04
C ALA A 300 23.96 9.90 -17.45
N ASP A 301 23.62 10.77 -16.51
CA ASP A 301 24.53 11.62 -15.73
C ASP A 301 24.65 11.15 -14.28
N ILE A 302 25.87 10.78 -13.86
CA ILE A 302 26.15 10.29 -12.51
C ILE A 302 25.74 11.26 -11.39
N ASN A 303 25.66 12.56 -11.68
CA ASN A 303 25.27 13.59 -10.71
C ASN A 303 23.77 13.91 -10.76
N ASN A 304 23.03 13.41 -11.74
CA ASN A 304 21.58 13.47 -11.74
C ASN A 304 21.05 12.50 -10.68
N LYS A 305 20.16 12.98 -9.81
CA LYS A 305 19.58 12.20 -8.71
C LYS A 305 18.81 10.98 -9.23
N ALA A 306 18.01 11.15 -10.28
CA ALA A 306 17.21 10.08 -10.87
C ALA A 306 18.12 9.00 -11.46
N ASP A 307 19.07 9.39 -12.31
CA ASP A 307 20.00 8.45 -12.93
C ASP A 307 20.82 7.70 -11.87
N SER A 308 21.34 8.42 -10.87
CA SER A 308 22.13 7.84 -9.78
C SER A 308 21.33 6.79 -8.98
N ILE A 309 20.08 7.09 -8.63
CA ILE A 309 19.20 6.19 -7.87
C ILE A 309 18.75 4.99 -8.72
N HIS A 310 18.35 5.22 -9.97
CA HIS A 310 17.96 4.13 -10.88
C HIS A 310 19.15 3.23 -11.23
N SER A 311 20.37 3.78 -11.29
CA SER A 311 21.59 2.99 -11.51
C SER A 311 21.94 2.12 -10.31
N ALA A 312 21.69 2.59 -9.07
CA ALA A 312 21.84 1.77 -7.86
C ALA A 312 20.89 0.57 -7.89
N ALA A 313 19.63 0.80 -8.26
CA ALA A 313 18.66 -0.28 -8.39
C ALA A 313 19.01 -1.27 -9.51
N ASN A 314 19.47 -0.77 -10.67
CA ASN A 314 19.97 -1.59 -11.78
C ASN A 314 21.18 -2.45 -11.35
N TYR A 315 22.12 -1.88 -10.63
CA TYR A 315 23.28 -2.59 -10.08
C TYR A 315 22.87 -3.71 -9.12
N LEU A 316 21.97 -3.42 -8.18
CA LEU A 316 21.49 -4.39 -7.19
C LEU A 316 20.71 -5.54 -7.85
N ASP A 317 19.87 -5.25 -8.84
CA ASP A 317 19.20 -6.29 -9.62
C ASP A 317 20.21 -7.21 -10.31
N HIS A 318 21.18 -6.62 -11.03
CA HIS A 318 22.18 -7.38 -11.78
C HIS A 318 23.09 -8.23 -10.87
N THR A 319 23.38 -7.76 -9.66
CA THR A 319 24.21 -8.48 -8.68
C THR A 319 23.42 -9.49 -7.84
N GLY A 320 22.12 -9.63 -8.09
CA GLY A 320 21.29 -10.70 -7.53
C GLY A 320 20.61 -10.34 -6.22
N ALA A 321 20.36 -9.06 -5.92
CA ALA A 321 19.64 -8.64 -4.72
C ALA A 321 18.21 -9.21 -4.63
N ARG A 322 17.63 -9.69 -5.75
CA ARG A 322 16.32 -10.37 -5.79
C ARG A 322 16.37 -11.86 -5.42
N THR A 323 17.55 -12.43 -5.17
CA THR A 323 17.74 -13.85 -4.85
C THR A 323 17.63 -14.15 -3.34
N GLY A 324 16.73 -13.44 -2.65
CA GLY A 324 16.53 -13.58 -1.21
C GLY A 324 17.58 -12.87 -0.34
N ALA A 325 17.57 -13.18 0.96
CA ALA A 325 18.38 -12.51 1.97
C ALA A 325 19.90 -12.57 1.70
N ASP A 326 20.40 -13.72 1.26
CA ASP A 326 21.81 -13.89 0.89
C ASP A 326 22.15 -13.12 -0.39
N GLY A 327 21.21 -13.04 -1.34
CA GLY A 327 21.32 -12.20 -2.52
C GLY A 327 21.51 -10.73 -2.17
N VAL A 328 20.67 -10.20 -1.28
CA VAL A 328 20.77 -8.81 -0.79
C VAL A 328 22.13 -8.56 -0.15
N ARG A 329 22.58 -9.43 0.76
CA ARG A 329 23.88 -9.26 1.43
C ARG A 329 25.05 -9.32 0.45
N ARG A 330 25.05 -10.24 -0.52
CA ARG A 330 26.07 -10.31 -1.57
C ARG A 330 26.08 -9.09 -2.47
N ALA A 331 24.91 -8.57 -2.85
CA ALA A 331 24.80 -7.37 -3.69
C ALA A 331 25.32 -6.12 -2.97
N LEU A 332 24.98 -5.94 -1.69
CA LEU A 332 25.52 -4.85 -0.87
C LEU A 332 27.03 -5.00 -0.64
N LEU A 333 27.52 -6.22 -0.43
CA LEU A 333 28.94 -6.48 -0.31
C LEU A 333 29.67 -6.18 -1.62
N ALA A 334 29.08 -6.47 -2.78
CA ALA A 334 29.66 -6.08 -4.08
C ALA A 334 29.67 -4.56 -4.27
N TYR A 335 28.71 -3.83 -3.68
CA TYR A 335 28.62 -2.38 -3.79
C TYR A 335 29.79 -1.65 -3.11
N ASN A 336 30.18 -2.03 -1.89
CA ASN A 336 31.18 -1.32 -1.08
C ASN A 336 32.32 -2.21 -0.51
N HIS A 337 32.28 -3.53 -0.74
CA HIS A 337 33.29 -4.52 -0.30
C HIS A 337 33.60 -4.53 1.20
N ALA A 338 32.66 -4.06 2.04
CA ALA A 338 32.81 -3.98 3.48
C ALA A 338 31.61 -4.57 4.21
N ASP A 339 31.85 -5.51 5.13
CA ASP A 339 30.77 -6.11 5.93
C ASP A 339 30.05 -5.07 6.80
N TRP A 340 30.79 -4.09 7.33
CA TRP A 340 30.19 -3.03 8.14
C TRP A 340 29.23 -2.15 7.32
N TYR A 341 29.52 -1.94 6.03
CA TYR A 341 28.63 -1.20 5.13
C TYR A 341 27.33 -1.97 4.90
N VAL A 342 27.42 -3.28 4.64
CA VAL A 342 26.22 -4.14 4.49
C VAL A 342 25.31 -4.01 5.70
N ASN A 343 25.89 -4.05 6.91
CA ASN A 343 25.12 -3.99 8.14
C ASN A 343 24.57 -2.59 8.45
N ASP A 344 25.30 -1.52 8.12
CA ASP A 344 24.83 -0.14 8.26
C ASP A 344 23.66 0.15 7.29
N VAL A 345 23.77 -0.26 6.01
CA VAL A 345 22.69 -0.12 5.03
C VAL A 345 21.43 -0.86 5.47
N LEU A 346 21.55 -2.11 5.92
CA LEU A 346 20.40 -2.88 6.39
C LEU A 346 19.77 -2.28 7.66
N TYR A 347 20.56 -1.65 8.52
CA TYR A 347 20.06 -0.94 9.70
C TYR A 347 19.21 0.27 9.29
N TYR A 348 19.68 1.09 8.34
CA TYR A 348 18.87 2.21 7.84
C TYR A 348 17.65 1.73 7.06
N ALA A 349 17.79 0.71 6.22
CA ALA A 349 16.68 0.15 5.46
C ALA A 349 15.55 -0.32 6.39
N GLU A 350 15.89 -1.02 7.48
CA GLU A 350 14.93 -1.42 8.51
C GLU A 350 14.22 -0.22 9.15
N ALA A 351 14.94 0.88 9.42
CA ALA A 351 14.36 2.10 9.98
C ALA A 351 13.37 2.80 9.03
N TYR A 352 13.55 2.66 7.72
CA TYR A 352 12.62 3.17 6.70
C TYR A 352 11.44 2.23 6.40
N GLY A 353 11.46 1.01 6.94
CA GLY A 353 10.35 0.07 6.89
C GLY A 353 10.79 -1.38 6.65
N SER A 354 9.85 -2.31 6.75
CA SER A 354 10.13 -3.75 6.75
C SER A 354 10.46 -4.38 5.37
N GLY A 355 10.74 -3.56 4.35
CA GLY A 355 11.32 -3.95 3.06
C GLY A 355 10.82 -5.26 2.47
N ARG A 356 9.56 -5.31 2.01
CA ARG A 356 9.05 -6.44 1.21
C ARG A 356 9.28 -6.17 -0.27
N LEU A 357 9.90 -7.12 -0.95
CA LEU A 357 10.01 -7.13 -2.41
C LEU A 357 8.59 -7.17 -3.04
N PRO A 358 8.35 -6.49 -4.17
CA PRO A 358 7.18 -6.78 -5.00
C PRO A 358 7.34 -8.17 -5.62
N ALA A 359 6.29 -8.99 -5.58
CA ALA A 359 6.31 -10.30 -6.24
C ALA A 359 6.62 -10.15 -7.73
N ALA A 360 7.62 -10.89 -8.23
CA ALA A 360 7.98 -10.92 -9.63
C ALA A 360 6.97 -11.76 -10.44
N SER A 361 5.78 -11.24 -10.69
CA SER A 361 4.85 -11.85 -11.65
C SER A 361 3.92 -10.83 -12.28
N ALA A 362 4.46 -10.02 -13.20
CA ALA A 362 3.70 -9.43 -14.29
C ALA A 362 4.67 -8.91 -15.36
N ARG A 363 5.38 -9.81 -16.06
CA ARG A 363 5.89 -9.45 -17.39
C ARG A 363 4.70 -9.46 -18.34
N CYS A 364 4.21 -8.29 -18.73
CA CYS A 364 3.44 -8.18 -19.97
C CYS A 364 4.39 -8.45 -21.16
N PRO A 365 3.94 -9.17 -22.22
CA PRO A 365 4.69 -9.24 -23.46
C PRO A 365 4.89 -7.83 -24.02
N ALA A 366 6.09 -7.55 -24.54
CA ALA A 366 6.34 -6.34 -25.30
C ALA A 366 5.40 -6.30 -26.52
N LEU A 367 4.75 -5.15 -26.74
CA LEU A 367 4.02 -4.92 -27.97
C LEU A 367 5.02 -4.78 -29.12
N GLY A 368 5.08 -5.83 -29.94
CA GLY A 368 5.69 -5.79 -31.26
C GLY A 368 6.40 -7.09 -31.58
N ASP A 369 5.74 -7.97 -32.34
CA ASP A 369 6.32 -8.61 -33.52
C ASP A 369 5.23 -9.24 -34.39
N ARG A 370 5.09 -8.62 -35.57
CA ARG A 370 4.50 -8.99 -36.86
C ARG A 370 3.86 -10.40 -37.01
N GLU A 371 2.62 -10.41 -37.47
CA GLU A 371 2.16 -11.37 -38.49
C GLU A 371 1.60 -10.64 -39.71
N THR A 372 2.10 -11.07 -40.87
CA THR A 372 1.84 -10.66 -42.27
C THR A 372 0.43 -11.03 -42.77
N PRO A 373 -0.03 -10.46 -43.90
CA PRO A 373 -1.43 -10.51 -44.32
C PRO A 373 -1.79 -11.85 -44.99
N MET A 374 -2.98 -12.38 -44.69
CA MET A 374 -3.62 -13.36 -45.55
C MET A 374 -4.39 -12.66 -46.66
N SER A 375 -3.98 -12.97 -47.88
CA SER A 375 -4.73 -12.81 -49.13
C SER A 375 -6.11 -13.46 -49.04
N ALA A 376 -7.11 -12.77 -49.58
CA ALA A 376 -8.32 -13.40 -50.09
C ALA A 376 -8.72 -12.69 -51.40
N SER A 377 -8.75 -13.52 -52.46
CA SER A 377 -9.47 -13.49 -53.74
C SER A 377 -10.13 -12.21 -54.24
#